data_AF-A0A3M0G287-F1
#
_entry.id   AF-A0A3M0G287-F1
#
_cell.length_a   1.000
_cell.length_b   1.000
_cell.length_c   1.000
_cell.angle_alpha   90.00
_cell.angle_beta   90.00
_cell.angle_gamma   90.00
#
_symmetry.space_group_name_H-M   'P 1'
#
loop_
_entity.id
_entity.type
_entity.pdbx_description
1 polymer ?
#
loop_
_entity_poly.entity_id
_entity_poly.type
_entity_poly.pdbx_seq_one_letter_code
_entity_poly.pdbx_strand_id
1 'polypeptide(L)'
;MTVMVSRLPATCPTDFNSGYPIPNSIEELLADIQALAPEIRSRADEIEIDRRVPSDLIDRLRTIGIFRMTAARGRGGLEFDLASIVEAISALGRIDGSVGWTAMIGCSSSLFLPLLPQETYDLIYRDSPDVVVAGSSQPLGTAQTVDGGWLVTGRWPFASGCQHAQWMRSSVANSVRAARLRARAALPSMASRGVGAASSRTRKTKASASASVAVDG
;
A
#
# COMPACT_ATOMS: atom_id res chain seq x y z
N MET A 1 -4.15 -16.51 15.83
CA MET A 1 -5.01 -17.15 14.80
C MET A 1 -4.09 -17.62 13.67
N THR A 2 -3.74 -18.91 13.68
CA THR A 2 -2.79 -19.54 12.76
C THR A 2 -3.35 -19.52 11.33
N VAL A 3 -2.66 -18.86 10.41
CA VAL A 3 -3.03 -18.91 8.98
C VAL A 3 -2.24 -20.05 8.33
N MET A 4 -2.90 -21.20 8.11
CA MET A 4 -2.41 -22.22 7.20
C MET A 4 -2.63 -21.75 5.76
N VAL A 5 -1.55 -21.63 4.98
CA VAL A 5 -1.62 -21.36 3.54
C VAL A 5 -1.73 -22.70 2.81
N SER A 6 -2.94 -23.09 2.41
CA SER A 6 -3.14 -24.25 1.53
C SER A 6 -2.73 -23.92 0.09
N ARG A 7 -2.25 -24.91 -0.68
CA ARG A 7 -1.88 -24.78 -2.10
C ARG A 7 -3.03 -24.17 -2.91
N LEU A 8 -2.77 -23.04 -3.55
CA LEU A 8 -3.70 -22.33 -4.41
C LEU A 8 -3.35 -22.59 -5.87
N PRO A 9 -4.34 -22.61 -6.78
CA PRO A 9 -4.14 -22.96 -8.19
C PRO A 9 -3.19 -22.00 -8.91
N ALA A 10 -2.43 -22.53 -9.88
CA ALA A 10 -1.23 -21.97 -10.49
C ALA A 10 -1.43 -20.80 -11.47
N THR A 11 -2.61 -20.19 -11.52
CA THR A 11 -2.89 -19.13 -12.50
C THR A 11 -3.69 -18.00 -11.84
N CYS A 12 -3.09 -16.82 -11.77
CA CYS A 12 -3.83 -15.59 -11.48
C CYS A 12 -4.71 -15.24 -12.71
N PRO A 13 -6.00 -14.94 -12.52
CA PRO A 13 -6.87 -14.49 -13.61
C PRO A 13 -6.26 -13.24 -14.28
N THR A 14 -6.18 -13.24 -15.61
CA THR A 14 -5.69 -12.09 -16.40
C THR A 14 -6.82 -11.14 -16.78
N ASP A 15 -8.05 -11.48 -16.47
CA ASP A 15 -9.30 -10.84 -16.87
C ASP A 15 -10.06 -10.30 -15.65
N PHE A 16 -9.48 -9.30 -14.99
CA PHE A 16 -10.20 -8.51 -13.99
C PHE A 16 -11.12 -7.51 -14.68
N ASN A 17 -12.39 -7.89 -14.86
CA ASN A 17 -13.42 -6.93 -15.22
C ASN A 17 -13.78 -6.08 -13.99
N SER A 18 -13.08 -4.97 -13.78
CA SER A 18 -13.34 -4.06 -12.64
C SER A 18 -14.69 -3.33 -12.75
N GLY A 19 -15.44 -3.48 -13.85
CA GLY A 19 -16.70 -2.76 -14.08
C GLY A 19 -16.54 -1.25 -14.31
N TYR A 20 -15.29 -0.77 -14.40
CA TYR A 20 -14.94 0.63 -14.60
C TYR A 20 -14.00 0.75 -15.80
N PRO A 21 -14.21 1.75 -16.69
CA PRO A 21 -13.30 1.98 -17.81
C PRO A 21 -11.91 2.27 -17.27
N ILE A 22 -10.93 1.49 -17.72
CA ILE A 22 -9.52 1.69 -17.42
C ILE A 22 -9.10 2.97 -18.16
N PRO A 23 -8.49 3.97 -17.49
CA PRO A 23 -7.90 5.10 -18.19
C PRO A 23 -6.84 4.56 -19.17
N ASN A 24 -7.02 4.83 -20.45
CA ASN A 24 -6.11 4.36 -21.50
C ASN A 24 -4.90 5.28 -21.65
N SER A 25 -4.91 6.46 -21.03
CA SER A 25 -3.81 7.42 -21.07
C SER A 25 -3.70 8.27 -19.81
N ILE A 26 -2.56 8.96 -19.67
CA ILE A 26 -2.33 9.91 -18.59
C ILE A 26 -3.26 11.13 -18.69
N GLU A 27 -3.62 11.57 -19.90
CA GLU A 27 -4.53 12.69 -20.13
C GLU A 27 -5.93 12.41 -19.58
N GLU A 28 -6.44 11.18 -19.78
CA GLU A 28 -7.73 10.74 -19.20
C GLU A 28 -7.66 10.74 -17.68
N LEU A 29 -6.59 10.19 -17.10
CA LEU A 29 -6.40 10.17 -15.64
C LEU A 29 -6.32 11.59 -15.05
N LEU A 30 -5.63 12.50 -15.72
CA LEU A 30 -5.53 13.89 -15.29
C LEU A 30 -6.89 14.61 -15.38
N ALA A 31 -7.69 14.32 -16.41
CA ALA A 31 -9.05 14.84 -16.51
C ALA A 31 -9.93 14.34 -15.36
N ASP A 32 -9.86 13.05 -15.02
CA ASP A 32 -10.57 12.47 -13.88
C ASP A 32 -10.14 13.09 -12.55
N ILE A 33 -8.83 13.33 -12.36
CA ILE A 33 -8.31 14.04 -11.18
C ILE A 33 -8.89 15.46 -11.10
N GLN A 34 -8.96 16.19 -12.22
CA GLN A 34 -9.56 17.52 -12.25
C GLN A 34 -11.06 17.48 -11.96
N ALA A 35 -11.79 16.47 -12.43
CA ALA A 35 -13.20 16.27 -12.13
C ALA A 35 -13.46 16.04 -10.63
N LEU A 36 -12.55 15.34 -9.93
CA LEU A 36 -12.61 15.15 -8.48
C LEU A 36 -12.15 16.36 -7.67
N ALA A 37 -11.48 17.34 -8.29
CA ALA A 37 -10.85 18.44 -7.57
C ALA A 37 -11.81 19.29 -6.71
N PRO A 38 -13.04 19.63 -7.15
CA PRO A 38 -13.99 20.37 -6.31
C PRO A 38 -14.38 19.59 -5.05
N GLU A 39 -14.61 18.29 -5.18
CA GLU A 39 -14.95 17.40 -4.06
C GLU A 39 -13.78 17.33 -3.06
N ILE A 40 -12.56 17.05 -3.54
CA ILE A 40 -11.36 17.00 -2.70
C ILE A 40 -11.18 18.31 -1.93
N ARG A 41 -11.29 19.47 -2.61
CA ARG A 41 -11.14 20.79 -1.95
C ARG A 41 -12.20 21.03 -0.89
N SER A 42 -13.45 20.63 -1.16
CA SER A 42 -14.56 20.81 -0.21
C SER A 42 -14.37 20.03 1.09
N ARG A 43 -13.54 18.98 1.07
CA ARG A 43 -13.27 18.10 2.21
C ARG A 43 -11.90 18.34 2.85
N ALA A 44 -11.15 19.37 2.45
CA ALA A 44 -9.82 19.64 3.00
C ALA A 44 -9.82 19.76 4.53
N ASP A 45 -10.82 20.45 5.10
CA ASP A 45 -10.97 20.59 6.55
C ASP A 45 -11.28 19.25 7.23
N GLU A 46 -12.14 18.42 6.63
CA GLU A 46 -12.44 17.06 7.11
C GLU A 46 -11.16 16.22 7.16
N ILE A 47 -10.36 16.24 6.09
CA ILE A 47 -9.10 15.49 5.98
C ILE A 47 -8.13 15.94 7.08
N GLU A 48 -8.00 17.25 7.32
CA GLU A 48 -7.11 17.81 8.34
C GLU A 48 -7.58 17.49 9.78
N ILE A 49 -8.89 17.59 10.05
CA ILE A 49 -9.48 17.30 11.36
C ILE A 49 -9.39 15.80 11.68
N ASP A 50 -9.84 14.95 10.77
CA ASP A 50 -9.85 13.50 10.96
C ASP A 50 -8.44 12.90 10.85
N ARG A 51 -7.49 13.67 10.31
CA ARG A 51 -6.11 13.25 10.05
C ARG A 51 -6.02 12.03 9.13
N ARG A 52 -6.97 11.93 8.20
CA ARG A 52 -7.09 10.83 7.22
C ARG A 52 -7.89 11.28 6.01
N VAL A 53 -7.64 10.62 4.87
CA VAL A 53 -8.49 10.77 3.70
C VAL A 53 -9.78 9.96 3.91
N PRO A 54 -10.98 10.54 3.70
CA PRO A 54 -12.25 9.82 3.78
C PRO A 54 -12.24 8.57 2.89
N SER A 55 -12.84 7.48 3.38
CA SER A 55 -12.80 6.17 2.69
C SER A 55 -13.52 6.22 1.35
N ASP A 56 -14.62 6.96 1.25
CA ASP A 56 -15.35 7.14 -0.01
C ASP A 56 -14.52 7.92 -1.04
N LEU A 57 -13.72 8.90 -0.61
CA LEU A 57 -12.78 9.59 -1.50
C LEU A 57 -11.65 8.65 -1.97
N ILE A 58 -11.17 7.76 -1.10
CA ILE A 58 -10.23 6.70 -1.49
C ILE A 58 -10.85 5.75 -2.51
N ASP A 59 -12.13 5.40 -2.36
CA ASP A 59 -12.84 4.55 -3.31
C ASP A 59 -13.00 5.23 -4.69
N ARG A 60 -13.19 6.56 -4.72
CA ARG A 60 -13.14 7.35 -5.97
C ARG A 60 -11.77 7.28 -6.63
N LEU A 61 -10.69 7.49 -5.88
CA LEU A 61 -9.31 7.40 -6.39
C LEU A 61 -8.99 6.00 -6.91
N ARG A 62 -9.49 4.96 -6.22
CA ARG A 62 -9.39 3.56 -6.67
C ARG A 62 -10.10 3.37 -8.01
N THR A 63 -11.32 3.90 -8.13
CA THR A 63 -12.17 3.78 -9.32
C THR A 63 -11.49 4.35 -10.56
N ILE A 64 -10.84 5.50 -10.45
CA ILE A 64 -10.12 6.15 -11.56
C ILE A 64 -8.72 5.55 -11.79
N GLY A 65 -8.32 4.51 -11.06
CA GLY A 65 -7.08 3.77 -11.30
C GLY A 65 -5.81 4.32 -10.64
N ILE A 66 -5.90 5.26 -9.70
CA ILE A 66 -4.72 5.85 -9.02
C ILE A 66 -3.83 4.78 -8.38
N PHE A 67 -4.41 3.78 -7.73
CA PHE A 67 -3.61 2.78 -7.00
C PHE A 67 -2.97 1.71 -7.90
N ARG A 68 -3.36 1.65 -9.18
CA ARG A 68 -2.85 0.68 -10.15
C ARG A 68 -1.98 1.29 -11.25
N MET A 69 -1.59 2.57 -11.12
CA MET A 69 -0.72 3.27 -12.08
C MET A 69 0.59 2.53 -12.37
N THR A 70 1.22 1.95 -11.36
CA THR A 70 2.52 1.25 -11.45
C THR A 70 2.37 -0.27 -11.61
N ALA A 71 1.16 -0.81 -11.42
CA ALA A 71 0.93 -2.25 -11.46
C ALA A 71 1.05 -2.75 -12.90
N ALA A 72 1.50 -4.00 -13.04
CA ALA A 72 1.67 -4.62 -14.35
C ALA A 72 0.33 -4.77 -15.09
N ARG A 73 0.32 -4.64 -16.42
CA ARG A 73 -0.87 -4.80 -17.28
C ARG A 73 -1.44 -6.20 -17.15
N GLY A 74 -0.56 -7.20 -17.06
CA GLY A 74 -0.95 -8.59 -16.79
C GLY A 74 -1.63 -8.81 -15.42
N ARG A 75 -1.66 -7.79 -14.55
CA ARG A 75 -2.37 -7.78 -13.26
C ARG A 75 -3.52 -6.76 -13.22
N GLY A 76 -3.96 -6.27 -14.39
CA GLY A 76 -5.00 -5.24 -14.50
C GLY A 76 -4.53 -3.83 -14.14
N GLY A 77 -3.21 -3.59 -14.10
CA GLY A 77 -2.61 -2.28 -13.89
C GLY A 77 -2.40 -1.47 -15.16
N LEU A 78 -1.90 -0.23 -15.01
CA LEU A 78 -1.74 0.72 -16.11
C LEU A 78 -0.32 0.74 -16.70
N GLU A 79 0.69 0.26 -15.96
CA GLU A 79 2.11 0.36 -16.33
C GLU A 79 2.51 1.75 -16.84
N PHE A 80 2.06 2.81 -16.18
CA PHE A 80 2.50 4.16 -16.52
C PHE A 80 3.98 4.33 -16.22
N ASP A 81 4.64 5.12 -17.06
CA ASP A 81 6.03 5.51 -16.84
C ASP A 81 6.14 6.47 -15.65
N LEU A 82 7.35 6.62 -15.13
CA LEU A 82 7.60 7.41 -13.92
C LEU A 82 7.20 8.89 -14.08
N ALA A 83 7.35 9.48 -15.27
CA ALA A 83 6.99 10.87 -15.49
C ALA A 83 5.47 11.05 -15.41
N SER A 84 4.71 10.17 -16.06
CA SER A 84 3.23 10.13 -15.98
C SER A 84 2.74 9.94 -14.53
N ILE A 85 3.36 9.03 -13.77
CA ILE A 85 3.02 8.81 -12.36
C ILE A 85 3.28 10.07 -11.52
N VAL A 86 4.45 10.70 -11.69
CA VAL A 86 4.81 11.93 -10.97
C VAL A 86 3.85 13.07 -11.33
N GLU A 87 3.43 13.16 -12.58
CA GLU A 87 2.46 14.16 -13.04
C GLU A 87 1.10 13.99 -12.34
N ALA A 88 0.54 12.78 -12.33
CA ALA A 88 -0.72 12.47 -11.65
C ALA A 88 -0.66 12.75 -10.13
N ILE A 89 0.41 12.31 -9.46
CA ILE A 89 0.62 12.55 -8.03
C ILE A 89 0.76 14.06 -7.75
N SER A 90 1.47 14.79 -8.61
CA SER A 90 1.63 16.24 -8.48
C SER A 90 0.31 16.97 -8.71
N ALA A 91 -0.52 16.51 -9.65
CA ALA A 91 -1.85 17.06 -9.88
C ALA A 91 -2.73 16.90 -8.63
N LEU A 92 -2.77 15.72 -8.02
CA LEU A 92 -3.47 15.50 -6.75
C LEU A 92 -2.88 16.34 -5.60
N GLY A 93 -1.56 16.39 -5.48
CA GLY A 93 -0.88 17.15 -4.44
C GLY A 93 -1.11 18.66 -4.49
N ARG A 94 -1.34 19.22 -5.70
CA ARG A 94 -1.76 20.63 -5.88
C ARG A 94 -3.21 20.89 -5.44
N ILE A 95 -4.04 19.85 -5.37
CA ILE A 95 -5.42 19.95 -4.89
C ILE A 95 -5.44 19.79 -3.37
N ASP A 96 -4.85 18.70 -2.87
CA ASP A 96 -4.63 18.42 -1.45
C ASP A 96 -3.36 17.56 -1.27
N GLY A 97 -2.46 18.01 -0.38
CA GLY A 97 -1.17 17.35 -0.17
C GLY A 97 -1.28 15.96 0.45
N SER A 98 -2.31 15.70 1.25
CA SER A 98 -2.49 14.41 1.93
C SER A 98 -3.11 13.36 1.01
N VAL A 99 -4.01 13.79 0.11
CA VAL A 99 -4.50 12.98 -0.99
C VAL A 99 -3.35 12.61 -1.93
N GLY A 100 -2.54 13.58 -2.37
CA GLY A 100 -1.37 13.31 -3.22
C GLY A 100 -0.36 12.36 -2.56
N TRP A 101 -0.07 12.54 -1.27
CA TRP A 101 0.79 11.63 -0.52
C TRP A 101 0.22 10.21 -0.39
N THR A 102 -1.09 10.10 -0.12
CA THR A 102 -1.77 8.80 -0.01
C THR A 102 -1.78 8.06 -1.35
N ALA A 103 -2.01 8.78 -2.45
CA ALA A 103 -1.90 8.26 -3.80
C ALA A 103 -0.49 7.72 -4.10
N MET A 104 0.55 8.50 -3.80
CA MET A 104 1.95 8.10 -3.99
C MET A 104 2.29 6.82 -3.22
N ILE A 105 1.96 6.75 -1.92
CA ILE A 105 2.21 5.54 -1.14
C ILE A 105 1.45 4.35 -1.71
N GLY A 106 0.16 4.53 -1.97
CA GLY A 106 -0.71 3.47 -2.47
C GLY A 106 -0.23 2.90 -3.80
N CYS A 107 0.06 3.75 -4.79
CA CYS A 107 0.53 3.30 -6.09
C CYS A 107 1.98 2.78 -6.04
N SER A 108 2.87 3.31 -5.19
CA SER A 108 4.25 2.82 -5.12
C SER A 108 4.35 1.36 -4.67
N SER A 109 3.30 0.84 -4.01
CA SER A 109 3.32 -0.49 -3.45
C SER A 109 3.60 -1.59 -4.48
N SER A 110 3.01 -1.47 -5.66
CA SER A 110 3.09 -2.44 -6.75
C SER A 110 4.48 -2.54 -7.39
N LEU A 111 5.36 -1.54 -7.20
CA LEU A 111 6.74 -1.59 -7.67
C LEU A 111 7.57 -2.67 -6.97
N PHE A 112 7.22 -3.02 -5.73
CA PHE A 112 7.98 -3.97 -4.91
C PHE A 112 7.38 -5.37 -4.90
N LEU A 113 6.11 -5.52 -5.29
CA LEU A 113 5.41 -6.82 -5.24
C LEU A 113 6.00 -7.88 -6.18
N PRO A 114 6.54 -7.54 -7.38
CA PRO A 114 7.22 -8.50 -8.24
C PRO A 114 8.51 -9.11 -7.62
N LEU A 115 9.03 -8.53 -6.53
CA LEU A 115 10.21 -9.06 -5.83
C LEU A 115 9.86 -10.21 -4.87
N LEU A 116 8.57 -10.48 -4.65
CA LEU A 116 8.10 -11.58 -3.82
C LEU A 116 8.15 -12.90 -4.60
N PRO A 117 8.17 -14.06 -3.91
CA PRO A 117 7.90 -15.33 -4.55
C PRO A 117 6.62 -15.28 -5.37
N GLN A 118 6.63 -15.92 -6.54
CA GLN A 118 5.54 -15.86 -7.52
C GLN A 118 4.19 -16.20 -6.89
N GLU A 119 4.13 -17.21 -6.03
CA GLU A 119 2.91 -17.66 -5.35
C GLU A 119 2.32 -16.57 -4.45
N THR A 120 3.17 -15.79 -3.78
CA THR A 120 2.75 -14.66 -2.94
C THR A 120 2.28 -13.50 -3.81
N TYR A 121 2.97 -13.23 -4.91
CA TYR A 121 2.58 -12.18 -5.85
C TYR A 121 1.20 -12.48 -6.48
N ASP A 122 0.98 -13.73 -6.89
CA ASP A 122 -0.32 -14.22 -7.39
C ASP A 122 -1.42 -14.16 -6.34
N LEU A 123 -1.11 -14.52 -5.09
CA LEU A 123 -2.06 -14.42 -3.98
C LEU A 123 -2.51 -12.97 -3.73
N ILE A 124 -1.59 -12.01 -3.81
CA ILE A 124 -1.89 -10.60 -3.54
C ILE A 124 -2.86 -10.02 -4.58
N TYR A 125 -2.67 -10.36 -5.85
CA TYR A 125 -3.49 -9.85 -6.95
C TYR A 125 -4.71 -10.71 -7.28
N ARG A 126 -4.95 -11.81 -6.56
CA ARG A 126 -6.02 -12.75 -6.90
C ARG A 126 -7.40 -12.12 -6.98
N ASP A 127 -7.73 -11.26 -6.02
CA ASP A 127 -9.10 -10.83 -5.80
C ASP A 127 -9.39 -9.49 -6.49
N SER A 128 -8.36 -8.68 -6.76
CA SER A 128 -8.49 -7.34 -7.31
C SER A 128 -7.17 -6.80 -7.86
N PRO A 129 -7.21 -5.99 -8.95
CA PRO A 129 -6.06 -5.20 -9.39
C PRO A 129 -5.78 -3.98 -8.50
N ASP A 130 -6.74 -3.58 -7.65
CA ASP A 130 -6.68 -2.39 -6.80
C ASP A 130 -6.00 -2.66 -5.45
N VAL A 131 -4.83 -3.28 -5.52
CA VAL A 131 -4.05 -3.64 -4.34
C VAL A 131 -3.37 -2.39 -3.78
N VAL A 132 -3.62 -2.12 -2.50
CA VAL A 132 -2.87 -1.13 -1.73
C VAL A 132 -2.11 -1.84 -0.63
N VAL A 133 -0.78 -1.67 -0.61
CA VAL A 133 0.07 -2.17 0.47
C VAL A 133 0.64 -1.01 1.25
N ALA A 134 0.31 -0.97 2.54
CA ALA A 134 0.90 -0.02 3.48
C ALA A 134 2.01 -0.68 4.29
N GLY A 135 2.73 0.12 5.06
CA GLY A 135 3.68 -0.36 6.04
C GLY A 135 4.90 0.52 6.15
N SER A 136 5.95 -0.01 6.75
CA SER A 136 7.16 0.73 7.06
C SER A 136 8.38 -0.13 6.80
N SER A 137 9.36 0.43 6.10
CA SER A 137 10.63 -0.25 5.84
C SER A 137 11.56 -0.24 7.05
N GLN A 138 11.18 0.41 8.16
CA GLN A 138 11.97 0.42 9.40
C GLN A 138 11.95 -0.96 10.07
N PRO A 139 13.11 -1.55 10.42
CA PRO A 139 13.18 -2.89 11.01
C PRO A 139 12.85 -2.88 12.51
N LEU A 140 11.62 -2.50 12.86
CA LEU A 140 11.17 -2.27 14.24
C LEU A 140 10.40 -3.44 14.86
N GLY A 141 10.22 -4.55 14.14
CA GLY A 141 9.70 -5.80 14.69
C GLY A 141 10.75 -6.89 14.76
N THR A 142 10.44 -7.95 15.50
CA THR A 142 11.21 -9.18 15.56
C THR A 142 10.47 -10.32 14.88
N ALA A 143 11.22 -11.24 14.30
CA ALA A 143 10.68 -12.49 13.77
C ALA A 143 11.40 -13.67 14.43
N GLN A 144 10.64 -14.59 15.02
CA GLN A 144 11.11 -15.85 15.56
C GLN A 144 10.71 -16.99 14.63
N THR A 145 11.67 -17.85 14.26
CA THR A 145 11.38 -19.06 13.48
C THR A 145 10.53 -20.03 14.30
N VAL A 146 9.48 -20.54 13.70
CA VAL A 146 8.62 -21.61 14.24
C VAL A 146 8.43 -22.67 13.16
N ASP A 147 7.91 -23.84 13.52
CA ASP A 147 7.60 -24.85 12.52
C ASP A 147 6.59 -24.28 11.49
N GLY A 148 6.90 -24.44 10.20
CA GLY A 148 6.10 -23.89 9.11
C GLY A 148 6.16 -22.37 8.89
N GLY A 149 7.00 -21.60 9.61
CA GLY A 149 7.14 -20.16 9.31
C GLY A 149 7.77 -19.30 10.40
N TRP A 150 7.14 -18.14 10.66
CA TRP A 150 7.65 -17.10 11.54
C TRP A 150 6.55 -16.53 12.43
N LEU A 151 6.84 -16.36 13.71
CA LEU A 151 6.07 -15.52 14.62
C LEU A 151 6.66 -14.12 14.61
N VAL A 152 5.83 -13.12 14.29
CA VAL A 152 6.26 -11.73 14.12
C VAL A 152 5.62 -10.85 15.17
N THR A 153 6.43 -10.12 15.92
CA THR A 153 5.98 -9.15 16.92
C THR A 153 6.62 -7.81 16.64
N GLY A 154 5.86 -6.72 16.64
CA GLY A 154 6.46 -5.41 16.43
C GLY A 154 5.47 -4.28 16.33
N ARG A 155 6.02 -3.05 16.35
CA ARG A 155 5.26 -1.83 16.10
C ARG A 155 5.99 -0.97 15.06
N TRP A 156 5.29 -0.68 13.97
CA TRP A 156 5.83 0.08 12.84
C TRP A 156 5.13 1.44 12.73
N PRO A 157 5.78 2.55 13.11
CA PRO A 157 5.27 3.89 12.86
C PRO A 157 5.37 4.24 11.36
N PHE A 158 4.65 5.31 10.98
CA PHE A 158 4.63 5.86 9.62
C PHE A 158 4.06 4.94 8.53
N ALA A 159 3.13 4.05 8.89
CA ALA A 159 2.36 3.28 7.92
C ALA A 159 1.28 4.17 7.29
N SER A 160 1.69 5.10 6.44
CA SER A 160 0.77 6.00 5.70
C SER A 160 -0.27 5.20 4.93
N GLY A 161 -1.53 5.61 5.00
CA GLY A 161 -2.62 4.95 4.28
C GLY A 161 -2.96 3.53 4.75
N CYS A 162 -2.42 3.06 5.89
CA CYS A 162 -2.67 1.70 6.37
C CYS A 162 -4.14 1.37 6.65
N GLN A 163 -4.97 2.39 6.92
CA GLN A 163 -6.41 2.24 7.09
C GLN A 163 -7.14 1.85 5.78
N HIS A 164 -6.49 2.01 4.63
CA HIS A 164 -7.03 1.72 3.31
C HIS A 164 -6.35 0.53 2.62
N ALA A 165 -5.36 -0.09 3.29
CA ALA A 165 -4.54 -1.15 2.73
C ALA A 165 -5.09 -2.54 3.06
N GLN A 166 -5.03 -3.45 2.09
CA GLN A 166 -5.39 -4.86 2.28
C GLN A 166 -4.20 -5.69 2.77
N TRP A 167 -2.98 -5.21 2.53
CA TRP A 167 -1.74 -5.91 2.82
C TRP A 167 -0.77 -5.00 3.56
N MET A 168 0.13 -5.63 4.33
CA MET A 168 1.21 -4.94 5.01
C MET A 168 2.58 -5.41 4.53
N ARG A 169 3.48 -4.46 4.29
CA ARG A 169 4.90 -4.72 4.07
C ARG A 169 5.71 -4.09 5.20
N SER A 170 6.43 -4.92 5.93
CA SER A 170 7.23 -4.46 7.07
C SER A 170 8.57 -5.18 7.13
N SER A 171 9.59 -4.45 7.59
CA SER A 171 10.90 -5.02 7.88
C SER A 171 10.94 -5.57 9.30
N VAL A 172 11.51 -6.76 9.48
CA VAL A 172 11.70 -7.42 10.79
C VAL A 172 13.17 -7.75 11.01
N ALA A 173 13.65 -7.60 12.24
CA ALA A 173 14.91 -8.16 12.68
C ALA A 173 14.70 -9.66 13.01
N ASN A 174 15.46 -10.54 12.38
CA ASN A 174 15.42 -11.96 12.73
C ASN A 174 16.04 -12.16 14.12
N SER A 175 15.30 -12.74 15.08
CA SER A 175 15.75 -12.92 16.48
C SER A 175 16.96 -13.85 16.60
N VAL A 176 17.12 -14.82 15.69
CA VAL A 176 18.31 -15.70 15.62
C VAL A 176 19.55 -14.92 15.16
N ARG A 177 19.35 -13.82 14.42
CA ARG A 177 20.41 -13.02 13.83
C ARG A 177 20.65 -11.71 14.60
N ALA A 178 19.74 -11.24 15.45
CA ALA A 178 19.97 -10.10 16.34
C ALA A 178 21.16 -10.34 17.31
N ALA A 179 21.38 -11.60 17.71
CA ALA A 179 22.57 -11.99 18.47
C ALA A 179 23.87 -11.97 17.63
N ARG A 180 23.79 -12.05 16.29
CA ARG A 180 24.94 -12.04 15.36
C ARG A 180 25.13 -10.73 14.59
N LEU A 181 24.10 -9.89 14.46
CA LEU A 181 24.04 -8.67 13.63
C LEU A 181 24.55 -7.39 14.31
N ARG A 182 25.14 -7.49 15.51
CA ARG A 182 26.19 -6.53 15.89
C ARG A 182 27.41 -6.62 14.93
N ALA A 183 27.44 -7.60 14.03
CA ALA A 183 28.34 -7.68 12.89
C ALA A 183 27.57 -7.85 11.56
N ARG A 184 27.56 -6.78 10.74
CA ARG A 184 27.31 -6.72 9.27
C ARG A 184 25.89 -6.92 8.68
N ALA A 185 25.36 -5.79 8.19
CA ALA A 185 24.43 -5.43 7.11
C ALA A 185 23.55 -6.47 6.34
N ALA A 186 22.34 -5.97 6.02
CA ALA A 186 21.31 -6.35 5.03
C ALA A 186 20.30 -7.48 5.38
N LEU A 187 19.00 -7.17 5.25
CA LEU A 187 17.83 -8.03 5.52
C LEU A 187 16.84 -8.03 4.33
N PRO A 188 16.09 -9.13 4.09
CA PRO A 188 14.99 -9.20 3.11
C PRO A 188 13.65 -8.67 3.67
N SER A 189 12.76 -8.15 2.81
CA SER A 189 11.42 -7.64 3.16
C SER A 189 10.33 -8.71 3.06
N MET A 190 9.35 -8.73 3.98
CA MET A 190 8.17 -9.61 3.94
C MET A 190 6.87 -8.85 3.68
N ALA A 191 5.90 -9.51 3.04
CA ALA A 191 4.49 -9.10 2.97
C ALA A 191 3.64 -10.07 3.80
N SER A 192 2.77 -9.55 4.67
CA SER A 192 1.82 -10.35 5.46
C SER A 192 0.40 -9.77 5.37
N ARG A 193 -0.60 -10.65 5.56
CA ARG A 193 -2.02 -10.27 5.58
C ARG A 193 -2.42 -10.05 7.05
N GLY A 194 -2.72 -8.81 7.43
CA GLY A 194 -3.17 -8.47 8.78
C GLY A 194 -3.17 -6.96 9.01
N VAL A 195 -4.33 -6.42 9.39
CA VAL A 195 -4.48 -5.03 9.83
C VAL A 195 -4.58 -5.05 11.36
N GLY A 196 -3.51 -4.65 12.05
CA GLY A 196 -3.51 -4.40 13.48
C GLY A 196 -3.92 -2.96 13.80
N ALA A 197 -4.38 -2.71 15.04
CA ALA A 197 -4.92 -1.41 15.46
C ALA A 197 -3.94 -0.24 15.21
N ALA A 198 -4.44 0.79 14.53
CA ALA A 198 -3.68 1.93 14.05
C ALA A 198 -3.80 3.13 15.02
N SER A 199 -2.68 3.71 15.49
CA SER A 199 -2.69 5.01 16.21
C SER A 199 -1.62 5.99 15.72
N SER A 200 -1.98 7.26 15.49
CA SER A 200 -1.11 8.31 14.94
C SER A 200 -0.88 9.49 15.91
N ARG A 201 0.37 9.92 16.07
CA ARG A 201 0.76 11.15 16.80
C ARG A 201 2.07 11.73 16.22
N THR A 202 1.99 12.67 15.27
CA THR A 202 3.14 13.43 14.73
C THR A 202 2.72 14.83 14.28
N ARG A 203 3.65 15.80 14.35
CA ARG A 203 3.36 17.26 14.35
C ARG A 203 3.70 18.00 13.05
N LYS A 204 4.09 17.31 11.97
CA LYS A 204 4.31 17.88 10.63
C LYS A 204 3.80 16.85 9.61
N THR A 205 2.92 17.27 8.69
CA THR A 205 2.00 16.46 7.83
C THR A 205 0.88 15.75 8.60
N LYS A 206 -0.14 16.50 9.05
CA LYS A 206 -1.19 16.00 9.94
C LYS A 206 -2.25 15.11 9.23
N ALA A 207 -2.44 15.24 7.92
CA ALA A 207 -3.57 14.63 7.22
C ALA A 207 -3.28 13.32 6.43
N SER A 208 -2.02 12.87 6.33
CA SER A 208 -1.65 11.64 5.61
C SER A 208 -1.92 10.31 6.36
N ALA A 209 -2.63 10.36 7.49
CA ALA A 209 -2.91 9.19 8.35
C ALA A 209 -1.72 8.24 8.54
N SER A 210 -0.53 8.79 8.80
CA SER A 210 0.62 7.99 9.24
C SER A 210 0.36 7.42 10.63
N ALA A 211 -0.29 6.26 10.69
CA ALA A 211 -0.52 5.54 11.92
C ALA A 211 0.59 4.51 12.20
N SER A 212 0.70 4.10 13.45
CA SER A 212 1.54 2.99 13.86
C SER A 212 0.71 1.71 13.81
N VAL A 213 1.24 0.66 13.21
CA VAL A 213 0.62 -0.68 13.23
C VAL A 213 1.37 -1.54 14.24
N ALA A 214 0.64 -2.21 15.13
CA ALA A 214 1.17 -3.27 15.97
C ALA A 214 0.74 -4.65 15.45
N VAL A 215 1.66 -5.62 15.50
CA VAL A 215 1.39 -7.04 15.30
C VAL A 215 1.84 -7.76 16.56
N ASP A 216 0.92 -8.47 17.20
CA ASP A 216 1.20 -9.38 18.32
C ASP A 216 1.08 -10.81 17.78
N GLY A 217 2.21 -11.52 17.77
CA GLY A 217 2.34 -12.89 17.28
C GLY A 217 1.79 -13.94 18.23
#